data_AF-A0A2L2Z674-F1
#
_entry.id   AF-A0A2L2Z674-F1
#
_cell.length_a   1.000
_cell.length_b   1.000
_cell.length_c   1.000
_cell.angle_alpha   90.00
_cell.angle_beta   90.00
_cell.angle_gamma   90.00
#
_symmetry.space_group_name_H-M   'P 1'
#
loop_
_entity.id
_entity.type
_entity.pdbx_description
1 polymer ?
#
loop_
_entity_poly.entity_id
_entity_poly.type
_entity_poly.pdbx_seq_one_letter_code
_entity_poly.pdbx_strand_id
1 'polypeptide(L)' 'RPVRDYRLLNSITVPDRYGIPYLHDFAHALHGKSIFSKLDIVRAYYHIPVNEADIPKTAIATPFGLFEFPFLNFGLCNA' A
#
# COMPACT_ATOMS: atom_id res chain seq x y z
N ARG A 1 -10.84 -10.19 -10.96
CA ARG A 1 -9.88 -9.06 -11.05
C ARG A 1 -8.56 -9.63 -11.56
N PRO A 2 -7.87 -9.03 -12.54
CA PRO A 2 -6.52 -9.44 -12.89
C PRO A 2 -5.63 -9.29 -11.65
N VAL A 3 -4.95 -10.38 -11.26
CA VAL A 3 -4.02 -10.40 -10.12
C VAL A 3 -2.61 -10.26 -10.69
N ARG A 4 -1.85 -9.33 -10.13
CA ARG A 4 -0.46 -9.07 -10.50
C ARG A 4 0.45 -9.89 -9.59
N ASP A 5 1.44 -10.56 -10.15
CA ASP A 5 2.43 -11.30 -9.36
C ASP A 5 3.68 -10.45 -9.16
N TYR A 6 3.81 -9.88 -7.96
CA TYR A 6 5.00 -9.13 -7.52
C TYR A 6 5.90 -9.92 -6.58
N ARG A 7 5.73 -11.24 -6.43
CA ARG A 7 6.49 -12.02 -5.43
C ARG A 7 7.99 -11.90 -5.61
N LEU A 8 8.47 -11.94 -6.85
CA LEU A 8 9.88 -11.75 -7.17
C LEU A 8 10.35 -10.33 -6.83
N LEU A 9 9.58 -9.31 -7.21
CA LEU A 9 9.89 -7.91 -6.90
C LEU A 9 9.93 -7.66 -5.38
N ASN A 10 8.98 -8.23 -4.64
CA ASN A 10 8.91 -8.12 -3.20
C ASN A 10 10.09 -8.82 -2.51
N SER A 11 10.61 -9.92 -3.07
CA SER A 11 11.76 -10.63 -2.48
C SER A 11 13.07 -9.84 -2.55
N ILE A 12 13.20 -8.93 -3.51
CA ILE A 12 14.39 -8.08 -3.69
C ILE A 12 14.20 -6.67 -3.11
N THR A 13 12.97 -6.33 -2.71
CA THR A 13 12.64 -5.03 -2.13
C THR A 13 12.97 -5.04 -0.63
N VAL A 14 13.65 -4.01 -0.14
CA VAL A 14 13.91 -3.86 1.29
C VAL A 14 12.58 -3.62 2.01
N PRO A 15 12.20 -4.46 3.00
CA PRO A 15 10.93 -4.31 3.67
C PRO A 15 10.91 -3.02 4.50
N ASP A 16 9.89 -2.21 4.32
CA ASP A 16 9.64 -1.06 5.17
C ASP A 16 9.18 -1.53 6.55
N ARG A 17 9.83 -1.02 7.59
CA ARG A 17 9.51 -1.33 8.99
C ARG A 17 8.94 -0.10 9.67
N TYR A 18 7.99 0.54 9.01
CA TYR A 18 7.24 1.63 9.63
C TYR A 18 6.57 1.13 10.91
N GLY A 19 6.88 1.80 12.03
CA GLY A 19 6.37 1.42 13.34
C GLY A 19 4.88 1.72 13.42
N ILE A 20 4.05 0.69 13.23
CA ILE A 20 2.62 0.80 13.51
C ILE A 20 2.46 0.89 15.03
N PRO A 21 1.73 1.89 15.58
CA PRO A 21 1.54 2.01 17.01
C PRO A 21 0.86 0.76 17.58
N TYR A 22 1.14 0.43 18.84
CA TYR A 22 0.50 -0.72 19.46
C TYR A 22 -0.99 -0.47 19.61
N LEU A 23 -1.80 -1.53 19.46
CA LEU A 23 -3.26 -1.45 19.58
C LEU A 23 -3.69 -0.87 20.93
N HIS A 24 -2.94 -1.14 21.99
CA HIS A 24 -3.19 -0.61 23.33
C HIS A 24 -3.07 0.93 23.39
N ASP A 25 -2.11 1.51 22.67
CA ASP A 25 -1.92 2.96 22.63
C ASP A 25 -3.14 3.66 22.02
N PHE A 26 -3.70 3.06 20.96
CA PHE A 26 -4.96 3.52 20.37
C PHE A 26 -6.13 3.43 21.36
N ALA A 27 -6.26 2.31 22.09
CA ALA A 27 -7.34 2.14 23.07
C ALA A 27 -7.25 3.14 24.23
N HIS A 28 -6.04 3.43 24.71
CA HIS A 28 -5.81 4.45 25.73
C HIS A 28 -6.18 5.86 25.23
N ALA A 29 -5.84 6.20 23.98
CA ALA A 29 -6.19 7.50 23.40
C ALA A 29 -7.72 7.71 23.27
N LEU A 30 -8.48 6.63 23.09
CA LEU A 30 -9.94 6.64 22.99
C LEU A 30 -10.65 6.59 24.35
N HIS A 31 -9.92 6.33 25.45
CA HIS A 31 -10.50 6.23 26.77
C HIS A 31 -11.14 7.55 27.21
N GLY A 32 -12.38 7.49 27.72
CA GLY A 32 -13.14 8.66 28.17
C GLY A 32 -13.76 9.50 27.04
N LYS A 33 -13.61 9.11 25.77
CA LYS A 33 -14.36 9.73 24.65
C LYS A 33 -15.74 9.07 24.55
N SER A 34 -16.76 9.87 24.25
CA SER A 34 -18.15 9.42 24.14
C SER A 34 -18.67 9.34 22.70
N ILE A 35 -18.00 10.02 21.77
CA ILE A 35 -18.39 10.07 20.34
C ILE A 35 -17.21 9.57 19.51
N PHE A 36 -17.50 8.63 18.61
CA PHE A 36 -16.52 8.04 17.70
C PHE A 36 -17.01 8.17 16.26
N SER A 37 -16.10 8.47 15.34
CA SER A 37 -16.34 8.40 13.90
C SER A 37 -15.27 7.53 13.26
N LYS A 38 -15.67 6.74 12.26
CA LYS A 38 -14.78 5.92 11.46
C LYS A 38 -14.76 6.47 10.04
N LEU A 39 -13.58 6.78 9.55
CA LEU A 39 -13.36 7.16 8.15
C LEU A 39 -12.73 5.96 7.44
N ASP A 40 -13.29 5.60 6.30
CA ASP A 40 -12.71 4.60 5.40
C ASP A 40 -12.35 5.27 4.08
N ILE A 41 -11.08 5.19 3.70
CA ILE A 41 -10.57 5.79 2.47
C ILE A 41 -10.69 4.75 1.36
N VAL A 42 -11.76 4.88 0.56
CA VAL A 42 -11.98 4.01 -0.59
C VAL A 42 -10.80 4.10 -1.54
N ARG A 43 -10.17 2.95 -1.85
CA ARG A 43 -9.03 2.86 -2.77
C ARG A 43 -7.78 3.64 -2.30
N ALA A 44 -7.56 3.75 -0.98
CA ALA A 44 -6.43 4.42 -0.34
C ALA A 44 -5.08 4.26 -1.07
N TYR A 45 -4.72 3.03 -1.45
CA TYR A 45 -3.47 2.75 -2.18
C TYR A 45 -3.29 3.62 -3.44
N TYR A 46 -4.35 3.82 -4.23
CA TYR A 46 -4.27 4.58 -5.48
C TYR A 46 -4.16 6.09 -5.28
N HIS A 47 -4.24 6.58 -4.04
CA HIS A 47 -3.99 7.99 -3.72
C HIS A 47 -2.53 8.28 -3.39
N ILE A 48 -1.72 7.24 -3.12
CA ILE A 48 -0.31 7.40 -2.76
C ILE A 48 0.53 7.29 -4.04
N PRO A 49 1.27 8.33 -4.45
CA PRO A 49 2.13 8.27 -5.61
C PRO A 49 3.35 7.38 -5.34
N VAL A 50 3.77 6.64 -6.36
CA VAL A 50 5.07 5.93 -6.35
C VAL A 50 6.14 6.94 -6.73
N ASN A 51 7.33 6.81 -6.13
CA ASN A 51 8.50 7.57 -6.52
C ASN A 51 8.78 7.39 -8.03
N GLU A 52 9.06 8.48 -8.75
CA GLU A 52 9.21 8.47 -10.22
C GLU A 52 10.28 7.47 -10.70
N ALA A 53 11.38 7.34 -9.95
CA ALA A 53 12.44 6.38 -10.26
C ALA A 53 12.04 4.91 -10.09
N ASP A 54 10.96 4.64 -9.34
CA ASP A 54 10.47 3.31 -9.01
C ASP A 54 9.22 2.91 -9.84
N ILE A 55 8.60 3.85 -10.58
CA ILE A 55 7.47 3.57 -11.48
C ILE A 55 7.76 2.41 -12.45
N PRO A 56 8.93 2.33 -13.12
CA PRO A 56 9.22 1.24 -14.06
C PRO A 56 9.29 -0.14 -13.39
N LYS A 57 9.54 -0.20 -12.08
CA LYS A 57 9.59 -1.47 -11.32
C LYS A 57 8.20 -2.07 -11.13
N THR A 58 7.15 -1.25 -11.26
CA THR A 58 5.75 -1.68 -11.14
C THR A 58 5.16 -2.16 -12.48
N ALA A 59 5.98 -2.24 -13.53
CA ALA A 59 5.55 -2.64 -14.85
C ALA A 59 5.02 -4.08 -14.89
N ILE A 60 3.91 -4.30 -15.60
CA ILE A 60 3.32 -5.63 -15.80
C ILE A 60 3.10 -5.92 -17.27
N ALA A 61 3.57 -7.10 -17.66
CA ALA A 61 3.31 -7.66 -18.97
C ALA A 61 1.89 -8.23 -18.99
N THR A 62 1.09 -7.72 -19.92
CA THR A 62 -0.20 -8.28 -20.30
C THR A 62 -0.13 -8.72 -21.76
N PRO A 63 -1.07 -9.56 -22.24
CA PRO A 63 -1.16 -9.90 -23.66
C PRO A 63 -1.33 -8.67 -24.58
N PHE A 64 -1.72 -7.52 -24.02
CA PHE A 64 -1.96 -6.27 -24.74
C PHE A 64 -0.80 -5.27 -24.66
N GLY A 65 0.27 -5.63 -23.95
CA GLY A 65 1.45 -4.76 -23.77
C GLY A 65 1.90 -4.66 -22.32
N LEU A 66 2.91 -3.80 -22.13
CA LEU A 66 3.51 -3.49 -20.83
C LEU A 66 2.84 -2.24 -20.26
N PHE A 67 2.41 -2.30 -19.00
CA PHE A 67 1.78 -1.18 -18.31
C PHE A 67 2.44 -0.91 -16.97
N GLU A 68 2.70 0.36 -16.68
CA GLU A 68 3.30 0.84 -15.43
C GLU A 68 2.25 1.52 -14.54
N PHE A 69 2.51 1.57 -13.23
CA PHE A 69 1.62 2.18 -12.26
C PHE A 69 2.30 3.39 -11.58
N PRO A 70 1.81 4.62 -11.80
CA PRO A 70 2.35 5.81 -11.13
C PRO A 70 1.88 5.96 -9.67
N PHE A 71 0.90 5.16 -9.25
CA PHE A 71 0.37 5.13 -7.88
C PHE A 71 0.52 3.74 -7.30
N LEU A 72 0.60 3.68 -5.98
CA LEU A 72 0.76 2.45 -5.24
C LEU A 72 -0.40 1.50 -5.55
N ASN A 73 -0.07 0.25 -5.82
CA ASN A 73 -1.02 -0.76 -6.25
C ASN A 73 -0.94 -2.01 -5.39
N PHE A 74 -2.04 -2.77 -5.39
CA PHE A 74 -2.11 -4.01 -4.64
C PHE A 74 -1.05 -5.01 -5.08
N GLY A 75 -0.38 -5.59 -4.08
CA GLY A 75 0.58 -6.68 -4.23
C GLY A 75 2.04 -6.30 -3.96
N LEU A 76 2.37 -5.02 -3.80
CA LEU A 76 3.70 -4.56 -3.37
C LEU A 76 3.88 -4.78 -1.86
N CYS A 77 5.09 -5.12 -1.41
CA CYS A 77 5.36 -5.46 -0.01
C CYS A 77 5.37 -4.26 0.96
N ASN A 78 5.59 -3.05 0.45
CA ASN A 78 5.68 -1.81 1.23
C ASN A 78 4.48 -0.88 0.92
N ALA A 79 3.33 -1.48 0.64
CA ALA A 79 2.10 -0.75 0.38
C ALA A 79 1.36 -0.40 1.67
#